data_AF-A0A151U3K3-F1
#
_entry.id   AF-A0A151U3K3-F1
#
_cell.length_a   1.000
_cell.length_b   1.000
_cell.length_c   1.000
_cell.angle_alpha   90.00
_cell.angle_beta   90.00
_cell.angle_gamma   90.00
#
_symmetry.space_group_name_H-M   'P 1'
#
loop_
_entity.id
_entity.type
_entity.pdbx_description
1 polymer ?
#
loop_
_entity_poly.entity_id
_entity_poly.type
_entity_poly.pdbx_seq_one_letter_code
_entity_poly.pdbx_strand_id
1 'polypeptide(L)' 'MKHKERRKDNIFFKLDYEKAYDLVIWKYLFYMLQRLGFSNRWIKWIEEYLKIAHVSLLVNRSPMKEFKLQMDLRQGD' A
#
# COMPACT_ATOMS: atom_id res chain seq x y z
N MET A 1 -30.37 20.28 -43.78
CA MET A 1 -29.86 20.81 -42.51
C MET A 1 -28.77 19.88 -41.99
N LYS A 2 -27.52 20.34 -41.83
CA LYS A 2 -26.41 19.50 -41.35
C LYS A 2 -26.43 19.45 -39.82
N HIS A 3 -26.57 18.25 -39.23
CA HIS A 3 -26.41 18.06 -37.79
C HIS A 3 -24.97 18.39 -37.39
N LYS A 4 -24.79 19.42 -36.58
CA LYS A 4 -23.50 19.81 -36.02
C LYS A 4 -23.33 19.04 -34.71
N GLU A 5 -22.63 17.91 -34.74
CA GLU A 5 -22.24 17.19 -33.55
C GLU A 5 -21.35 18.08 -32.68
N ARG A 6 -21.80 18.37 -31.45
CA ARG A 6 -20.99 19.06 -30.45
C ARG A 6 -19.97 18.04 -29.93
N ARG A 7 -18.69 18.25 -30.21
CA ARG A 7 -17.62 17.51 -29.53
C ARG A 7 -17.71 17.85 -28.03
N LYS A 8 -17.97 16.84 -27.20
CA LYS A 8 -17.85 16.97 -25.74
C LYS A 8 -16.38 16.81 -25.41
N ASP A 9 -15.77 17.86 -24.87
CA ASP A 9 -14.43 17.76 -24.31
C ASP A 9 -14.52 16.95 -23.01
N ASN A 10 -13.90 15.78 -23.01
CA ASN A 10 -13.81 14.93 -21.83
C ASN A 10 -12.55 15.31 -21.05
N ILE A 11 -12.70 15.68 -19.78
CA ILE A 11 -11.59 15.98 -18.89
C ILE A 11 -11.28 14.71 -18.09
N PHE A 12 -10.01 14.27 -18.13
CA PHE A 12 -9.53 13.15 -17.32
C PHE A 12 -8.61 13.70 -16.22
N PHE A 13 -8.90 13.32 -14.97
CA PHE A 13 -8.07 13.69 -13.82
C PHE A 13 -7.42 12.43 -13.26
N LYS A 14 -6.09 12.40 -13.26
CA LYS A 14 -5.30 11.32 -12.68
C LYS A 14 -4.59 11.83 -11.43
N LEU A 15 -4.77 11.11 -10.33
CA LEU A 15 -4.01 11.31 -9.09
C LEU A 15 -3.06 10.13 -8.93
N ASP A 16 -1.76 10.42 -8.91
CA ASP A 16 -0.72 9.46 -8.56
C ASP A 16 -0.17 9.86 -7.18
N TYR A 17 -0.22 8.93 -6.22
CA TYR A 17 0.39 9.12 -4.90
C TYR A 17 1.83 8.62 -4.94
N GLU A 18 2.77 9.55 -4.75
CA GLU A 18 4.17 9.17 -4.56
C GLU A 18 4.29 8.34 -3.27
N LYS A 19 4.92 7.16 -3.36
CA LYS A 19 5.18 6.29 -2.21
C LYS A 19 3.92 5.96 -1.39
N ALA A 20 2.82 5.64 -2.07
CA ALA A 20 1.54 5.34 -1.46
C ALA A 20 1.60 4.31 -0.30
N TYR A 21 2.59 3.41 -0.36
CA TYR A 21 2.81 2.34 0.60
C TYR A 21 3.66 2.76 1.82
N ASP A 22 4.56 3.73 1.66
CA ASP A 22 5.37 4.29 2.76
C ASP A 22 4.54 5.30 3.58
N LEU A 23 3.55 5.94 2.95
CA LEU A 23 2.67 6.92 3.59
C LEU A 23 1.47 6.28 4.32
N VAL A 24 1.34 4.95 4.31
CA VAL A 24 0.24 4.27 4.99
C VAL A 24 0.40 4.40 6.50
N ILE A 25 -0.48 5.18 7.11
CA ILE A 25 -0.62 5.21 8.56
C ILE A 25 -1.24 3.87 9.00
N TRP A 26 -0.45 2.97 9.57
CA TRP A 26 -0.88 1.63 9.99
C TRP A 26 -2.13 1.63 10.89
N LYS A 27 -2.24 2.61 11.78
CA LYS A 27 -3.44 2.79 12.62
C LYS A 27 -4.70 3.02 11.77
N TYR A 28 -4.58 3.79 10.69
CA TYR A 28 -5.68 4.02 9.76
C TYR A 28 -6.00 2.76 8.94
N LEU A 29 -4.98 1.99 8.53
CA LEU A 29 -5.19 0.70 7.87
C LEU A 29 -6.00 -0.26 8.73
N PHE A 30 -5.60 -0.47 10.00
CA PHE A 30 -6.34 -1.36 10.90
C PHE A 30 -7.75 -0.86 11.20
N TYR A 31 -7.91 0.46 11.37
CA TYR A 31 -9.23 1.09 11.49
C TYR A 31 -10.12 0.80 10.28
N MET A 32 -9.59 0.90 9.07
CA MET A 32 -10.34 0.63 7.83
C MET A 32 -10.68 -0.86 7.70
N LEU A 33 -9.75 -1.77 8.00
CA LEU A 33 -10.02 -3.22 7.98
C LEU A 33 -11.16 -3.59 8.94
N GLN A 34 -11.20 -2.99 10.13
CA GLN A 34 -12.30 -3.21 11.06
C GLN A 34 -13.64 -2.71 10.50
N ARG A 35 -13.66 -1.54 9.86
CA ARG A 35 -14.88 -0.98 9.24
C ARG A 35 -15.36 -1.75 8.02
N LEU A 36 -14.45 -2.40 7.29
CA LEU A 36 -14.77 -3.27 6.16
C LEU A 36 -15.28 -4.65 6.61
N GLY A 37 -15.34 -4.93 7.92
CA GLY A 37 -15.91 -6.16 8.46
C GLY A 37 -14.93 -7.31 8.62
N PHE A 38 -13.62 -7.05 8.52
CA PHE A 38 -12.62 -8.06 8.81
C PHE A 38 -12.65 -8.43 10.30
N SER A 39 -12.51 -9.74 10.58
CA SER A 39 -12.50 -10.21 11.96
C SER A 39 -11.28 -9.71 12.73
N ASN A 40 -11.46 -9.46 14.04
CA ASN A 40 -10.37 -9.07 14.93
C ASN A 40 -9.20 -10.07 14.94
N ARG A 41 -9.49 -11.37 14.72
CA ARG A 41 -8.46 -12.41 14.62
C ARG A 41 -7.57 -12.20 13.41
N TRP A 42 -8.18 -11.89 12.26
CA TRP A 42 -7.45 -11.65 11.02
C TRP A 42 -6.63 -10.37 11.08
N ILE A 43 -7.21 -9.30 11.63
CA ILE A 43 -6.49 -8.03 11.85
C ILE A 43 -5.28 -8.23 12.76
N LYS A 44 -5.42 -8.99 13.85
CA LYS A 44 -4.30 -9.31 14.76
C LYS A 44 -3.18 -10.09 14.05
N TRP A 45 -3.49 -11.02 13.17
CA TRP A 45 -2.47 -11.74 12.41
C TRP A 45 -1.64 -10.81 11.52
N ILE A 46 -2.28 -9.85 10.87
CA ILE A 46 -1.58 -8.84 10.06
C ILE A 46 -0.74 -7.94 10.96
N GLU A 47 -1.27 -7.52 12.09
CA GLU A 47 -0.54 -6.69 13.05
C GLU A 47 0.74 -7.39 13.56
N GLU A 48 0.64 -8.66 13.93
CA GLU A 48 1.79 -9.45 14.40
C GLU A 48 2.80 -9.71 13.27
N TYR A 49 2.34 -10.02 12.06
CA TYR A 49 3.22 -10.18 10.90
C TYR A 49 4.04 -8.91 10.62
N LEU A 50 3.39 -7.74 10.65
CA LEU A 50 4.04 -6.46 10.41
C LEU A 50 5.05 -6.09 11.52
N LYS A 51 4.81 -6.51 12.77
CA LYS A 51 5.76 -6.31 13.88
C LYS A 51 7.02 -7.18 13.78
N ILE A 52 6.89 -8.36 13.18
CA ILE A 52 7.92 -9.41 13.12
C ILE A 52 8.67 -9.36 11.76
N ALA A 53 8.31 -8.48 10.84
CA ALA A 53 8.97 -8.41 9.54
C ALA A 53 10.47 -8.04 9.69
N HIS A 54 11.32 -9.07 9.70
CA HIS A 54 12.77 -8.97 9.61
C HIS A 54 13.17 -8.99 8.13
N VAL A 55 14.10 -8.12 7.76
CA VAL A 55 14.60 -8.01 6.40
C VAL A 55 16.09 -8.25 6.39
N SER A 56 16.51 -9.23 5.60
CA SER A 56 17.87 -9.32 5.11
C SER A 56 17.91 -8.72 3.70
N LEU A 57 18.80 -7.74 3.51
CA LEU A 57 19.13 -7.24 2.17
C LEU A 57 20.17 -8.17 1.55
N LEU A 58 19.93 -8.60 0.31
CA LEU A 58 20.91 -9.31 -0.49
C LEU A 58 21.78 -8.28 -1.20
N VAL A 59 23.04 -8.14 -0.80
CA VAL A 59 24.03 -7.32 -1.50
C VAL A 59 25.04 -8.26 -2.14
N ASN A 60 25.19 -8.19 -3.47
CA ASN A 60 26.06 -9.08 -4.24
C ASN A 60 25.78 -10.58 -4.00
N ARG A 61 24.51 -10.97 -3.84
CA ARG A 61 24.04 -12.34 -3.53
C ARG A 61 24.42 -12.86 -2.14
N SER A 62 25.02 -12.03 -1.30
CA SER A 62 25.30 -12.36 0.09
C SER A 62 24.25 -11.71 0.99
N PRO A 63 23.57 -12.48 1.86
CA PRO A 63 22.61 -11.91 2.80
C PRO A 63 23.34 -11.08 3.85
N MET A 64 22.94 -9.82 3.99
CA MET A 64 23.39 -8.96 5.09
C MET A 64 22.64 -9.28 6.39
N LYS A 65 23.18 -8.79 7.50
CA LYS A 65 22.58 -8.90 8.83
C LYS A 65 21.12 -8.43 8.80
N GLU A 66 20.24 -9.25 9.36
CA GLU A 66 18.83 -8.92 9.48
C GLU A 66 18.65 -7.67 10.33
N PHE A 67 17.78 -6.78 9.85
CA PHE A 67 17.33 -5.63 10.61
C PHE A 67 15.81 -5.64 10.68
N LYS A 68 15.29 -5.04 11.75
CA LYS A 68 13.86 -4.86 11.93
C LYS A 68 13.40 -3.80 10.94
N LEU A 69 12.38 -4.10 10.13
CA LEU A 69 11.76 -3.06 9.31
C LEU A 69 11.19 -1.99 10.24
N GLN A 70 11.64 -0.76 10.06
CA GLN A 70 10.96 0.40 10.61
C GLN A 70 9.76 0.69 9.70
N MET A 71 8.72 -0.15 9.81
CA MET A 71 7.35 0.06 9.34
C MET A 71 7.14 0.81 8.01
N ASP A 72 7.85 0.40 6.96
CA ASP A 72 7.47 0.70 5.57
C ASP A 72 7.03 -0.61 4.89
N LEU A 73 5.90 -0.55 4.17
CA LEU A 73 5.38 -1.69 3.43
C LEU A 73 6.28 -1.91 2.20
N ARG A 74 6.92 -3.09 2.09
CA ARG A 74 7.79 -3.38 0.95
C ARG A 74 7.01 -3.26 -0.36
N GLN A 75 7.51 -2.42 -1.25
CA GLN A 75 7.02 -2.30 -2.62
C GLN A 75 7.67 -3.41 -3.48
N GLY A 76 6.87 -4.36 -3.98
CA GLY A 76 7.34 -5.38 -4.93
C GLY A 76 6.42 -6.59 -5.06
N ASP A 77 5.97 -6.83 -6.29
CA ASP A 77 6.23 -8.07 -7.04
C ASP A 77 7.32 -7.74 -8.08
#